data_AF-A0A919SJW5-F1
#
_entry.id   AF-A0A919SJW5-F1
#
_cell.length_a   1.000
_cell.length_b   1.000
_cell.length_c   1.000
_cell.angle_alpha   90.00
_cell.angle_beta   90.00
_cell.angle_gamma   90.00
#
_symmetry.space_group_name_H-M   'P 1'
#
loop_
_entity.id
_entity.type
_entity.pdbx_description
1 polymer ?
#
loop_
_entity_poly.entity_id
_entity_poly.type
_entity_poly.pdbx_seq_one_letter_code
_entity_poly.pdbx_strand_id
1 'polypeptide(L)'
;MTIEIRTVDGLAELAELDVVLGGIWQDGPAPLLGVEVLRALAKAGNYIAAAYDDGALIGGCVGFFGPPAERELHSHVAGVTRAVAGRGVGYALKQHQREWALEHGAAAITWTYDPLVARNAHFNLVKLGGEPVEYLTDFYGPMHDVINGDDPSDRLLVRWDLTGQAKAPPVGEDVVVAVPADIEALRTRDPAAARRWRLEVREVLGGPMASGARVVGFDRARGYVLRWPA
;
A
#
# COMPACT_ATOMS: atom_id res chain seq x y z
N MET A 1 -14.73 13.28 18.30
CA MET A 1 -13.70 12.33 17.82
C MET A 1 -12.72 13.12 17.00
N THR A 2 -11.55 13.36 17.57
CA THR A 2 -10.49 14.14 16.94
C THR A 2 -9.33 13.18 16.72
N ILE A 3 -9.11 12.80 15.46
CA ILE A 3 -7.96 11.97 15.12
C ILE A 3 -6.73 12.86 15.10
N GLU A 4 -5.76 12.55 15.96
CA GLU A 4 -4.45 13.18 15.95
C GLU A 4 -3.48 12.30 15.16
N ILE A 5 -2.73 12.89 14.23
CA ILE A 5 -1.66 12.20 13.50
C ILE A 5 -0.40 13.03 13.69
N ARG A 6 0.68 12.38 14.12
CA ARG A 6 1.97 13.03 14.31
C ARG A 6 3.13 12.06 14.10
N THR A 7 4.29 12.60 13.80
CA THR A 7 5.53 11.83 13.80
C THR A 7 5.89 11.38 15.21
N VAL A 8 6.46 10.19 15.33
CA VAL A 8 6.92 9.61 16.60
C VAL A 8 8.37 9.16 16.48
N ASP A 9 9.16 9.41 17.50
CA ASP A 9 10.56 8.97 17.58
C ASP A 9 10.93 8.40 18.96
N GLY A 10 10.08 8.56 19.97
CA GLY A 10 10.30 8.07 21.33
C GLY A 10 10.26 6.55 21.39
N LEU A 11 11.19 5.94 22.13
CA LEU A 11 11.32 4.47 22.18
C LEU A 11 10.02 3.76 22.61
N ALA A 12 9.31 4.32 23.59
CA ALA A 12 8.05 3.76 24.07
C ALA A 12 6.95 3.82 22.99
N GLU A 13 6.83 4.96 22.29
CA GLU A 13 5.84 5.14 21.22
C GLU A 13 6.13 4.24 20.01
N LEU A 14 7.41 4.09 19.65
CA LEU A 14 7.83 3.20 18.58
C LEU A 14 7.54 1.73 18.91
N ALA A 15 7.79 1.31 20.16
CA ALA A 15 7.47 -0.04 20.60
C ALA A 15 5.95 -0.31 20.57
N GLU A 16 5.15 0.64 21.03
CA GLU A 16 3.68 0.55 20.97
C GLU A 16 3.19 0.49 19.52
N LEU A 17 3.72 1.36 18.65
CA LEU A 17 3.40 1.38 17.23
C LEU A 17 3.71 0.07 16.53
N ASP A 18 4.87 -0.54 16.81
CA ASP A 18 5.27 -1.80 16.19
C ASP A 18 4.31 -2.94 16.56
N VAL A 19 3.87 -2.99 17.81
CA VAL A 19 2.87 -3.97 18.28
C VAL A 19 1.50 -3.73 17.63
N VAL A 20 1.05 -2.48 17.57
CA VAL A 20 -0.23 -2.13 16.94
C VAL A 20 -0.21 -2.44 15.45
N LEU A 21 0.88 -2.13 14.75
CA LEU A 21 1.04 -2.48 13.34
C LEU A 21 1.05 -4.00 13.19
N GLY A 22 1.85 -4.73 13.95
CA GLY A 22 1.88 -6.19 13.88
C GLY A 22 0.52 -6.86 14.04
N GLY A 23 -0.30 -6.42 14.99
CA GLY A 23 -1.66 -6.92 15.19
C GLY A 23 -2.64 -6.65 14.04
N ILE A 24 -2.26 -5.85 13.03
CA ILE A 24 -3.06 -5.65 11.81
C ILE A 24 -2.84 -6.79 10.80
N TRP A 25 -1.62 -7.31 10.70
CA TRP A 25 -1.23 -8.34 9.72
C TRP A 25 -1.07 -9.74 10.33
N GLN A 26 -0.83 -9.85 11.63
CA GLN A 26 -0.53 -11.10 12.33
C GLN A 26 -1.61 -11.45 13.36
N ASP A 27 -1.78 -12.75 13.62
CA ASP A 27 -2.60 -13.24 14.72
C ASP A 27 -1.84 -13.08 16.05
N GLY A 28 -2.01 -11.93 16.70
CA GLY A 28 -1.47 -11.64 18.04
C GLY A 28 -0.57 -10.39 18.10
N PRO A 29 -0.18 -9.96 19.32
CA PRO A 29 0.67 -8.80 19.52
C PRO A 29 2.14 -9.17 19.29
N ALA A 30 2.56 -9.17 18.03
CA ALA A 30 3.94 -9.41 17.65
C ALA A 30 4.49 -8.21 16.86
N PRO A 31 5.75 -7.79 17.07
CA PRO A 31 6.41 -6.77 16.25
C PRO A 31 6.29 -7.04 14.75
N LEU A 32 6.10 -5.99 13.95
CA LEU A 32 6.11 -6.09 12.50
C LEU A 32 7.49 -5.78 11.92
N LEU A 33 8.11 -4.68 12.36
CA LEU A 33 9.36 -4.15 11.80
C LEU A 33 10.54 -4.27 12.77
N GLY A 34 10.28 -4.30 14.07
CA GLY A 34 11.30 -4.20 15.11
C GLY A 34 11.50 -2.76 15.56
N VAL A 35 11.42 -2.53 16.87
CA VAL A 35 11.58 -1.20 17.48
C VAL A 35 12.97 -0.61 17.18
N GLU A 36 14.00 -1.45 17.10
CA GLU A 36 15.37 -1.05 16.76
C GLU A 36 15.48 -0.53 15.33
N VAL A 37 14.76 -1.12 14.38
CA VAL A 37 14.70 -0.67 12.99
C VAL A 37 13.94 0.65 12.90
N LEU A 38 12.78 0.74 13.54
CA LEU A 38 12.00 1.98 13.61
C LEU A 38 12.85 3.12 14.21
N ARG A 39 13.58 2.85 15.28
CA ARG A 39 14.46 3.84 15.92
C ARG A 39 15.59 4.28 14.98
N ALA A 40 16.20 3.34 14.25
CA ALA A 40 17.23 3.65 13.27
C ALA A 40 16.69 4.52 12.12
N LEU A 41 15.51 4.19 11.59
CA LEU A 41 14.84 4.96 10.54
C LEU A 41 14.50 6.38 11.00
N ALA A 42 13.93 6.54 12.20
CA ALA A 42 13.64 7.84 12.80
C ALA A 42 14.91 8.68 12.91
N LYS A 43 15.98 8.08 13.44
CA LYS A 43 17.28 8.75 13.62
C LYS A 43 17.91 9.15 12.28
N ALA A 44 17.66 8.40 11.22
CA ALA A 44 18.12 8.69 9.87
C ALA A 44 17.23 9.74 9.14
N GLY A 45 16.21 10.30 9.80
CA GLY A 45 15.36 11.35 9.24
C GLY A 45 14.25 10.83 8.31
N ASN A 46 13.80 9.60 8.52
CA ASN A 46 12.72 8.99 7.74
C ASN A 46 11.35 9.21 8.39
N TYR A 47 10.29 8.92 7.63
CA TYR A 47 8.92 9.13 8.04
C TYR A 47 8.40 8.00 8.92
N ILE A 48 8.07 8.29 10.17
CA ILE A 48 7.36 7.39 11.06
C ILE A 48 6.29 8.20 11.78
N ALA A 49 5.03 7.85 11.56
CA ALA A 49 3.89 8.53 12.16
C ALA A 49 2.88 7.56 12.75
N ALA A 50 2.23 8.03 13.81
CA ALA A 50 1.20 7.34 14.56
C ALA A 50 -0.13 8.12 14.48
N ALA A 51 -1.24 7.40 14.47
CA ALA A 51 -2.59 7.96 14.57
C ALA A 51 -3.20 7.61 15.91
N TYR A 52 -3.81 8.59 16.58
CA TYR A 52 -4.44 8.46 17.90
C TYR A 52 -5.92 8.86 17.86
N ASP A 53 -6.77 8.13 18.60
CA ASP A 53 -8.17 8.48 18.92
C ASP A 53 -8.29 8.59 20.44
N ASP A 54 -8.59 9.78 20.96
CA ASP A 54 -8.67 10.07 22.41
C ASP A 54 -7.46 9.52 23.22
N GLY A 55 -6.26 9.64 22.64
CA GLY A 55 -4.99 9.19 23.23
C GLY A 55 -4.65 7.71 23.01
N ALA A 56 -5.57 6.90 22.46
CA ALA A 56 -5.30 5.51 22.11
C ALA A 56 -4.67 5.39 20.72
N LEU A 57 -3.58 4.63 20.59
CA LEU A 57 -2.93 4.38 19.31
C LEU A 57 -3.79 3.45 18.43
N ILE A 58 -4.19 3.93 17.25
CA ILE A 58 -5.12 3.22 16.35
C ILE A 58 -4.52 2.85 15.00
N GLY A 59 -3.25 3.18 14.75
CA GLY A 59 -2.57 2.87 13.51
C GLY A 59 -1.33 3.72 13.29
N GLY A 60 -0.71 3.56 12.13
CA GLY A 60 0.45 4.36 11.76
C GLY A 60 0.94 4.10 10.35
N CYS A 61 2.00 4.80 10.00
CA CYS A 61 2.60 4.75 8.68
C CYS A 61 4.12 4.99 8.77
N VAL A 62 4.87 4.15 8.07
CA VAL A 62 6.33 4.13 8.06
C VAL A 62 6.80 4.21 6.60
N GLY A 63 7.75 5.08 6.32
CA GLY A 63 8.37 5.19 5.01
C GLY A 63 9.77 5.76 5.07
N PHE A 64 10.58 5.45 4.07
CA PHE A 64 11.99 5.83 4.02
C PHE A 64 12.39 6.32 2.62
N PHE A 65 13.38 7.20 2.56
CA PHE A 65 13.84 7.76 1.29
C PHE A 65 14.68 6.77 0.49
N GLY A 66 14.44 6.73 -0.83
CA GLY A 66 15.29 6.05 -1.81
C GLY A 66 16.18 7.03 -2.60
N PRO A 67 17.33 6.58 -3.13
CA PRO A 67 18.07 7.31 -4.17
C PRO A 67 17.35 7.25 -5.53
N PRO A 68 17.64 8.12 -6.54
CA PRO A 68 18.39 9.38 -6.56
C PRO A 68 17.65 10.59 -7.21
N ALA A 69 18.29 11.78 -7.21
CA ALA A 69 17.94 13.07 -7.85
C ALA A 69 16.60 13.75 -7.50
N GLU A 70 15.51 13.00 -7.42
CA GLU A 70 14.21 13.44 -6.93
C GLU A 70 13.95 12.63 -5.66
N ARG A 71 13.94 13.25 -4.48
CA ARG A 71 13.76 12.49 -3.24
C ARG A 71 12.42 11.74 -3.33
N GLU A 72 12.46 10.41 -3.44
CA GLU A 72 11.27 9.57 -3.49
C GLU A 72 11.12 8.89 -2.13
N LEU A 73 9.95 9.01 -1.53
CA LEU A 73 9.64 8.33 -0.27
C LEU A 73 8.99 6.97 -0.55
N HIS A 74 9.66 5.88 -0.20
CA HIS A 74 9.02 4.58 -0.18
C HIS A 74 8.16 4.43 1.09
N SER A 75 6.84 4.36 0.93
CA SER A 75 5.87 4.09 1.99
C SER A 75 5.80 2.59 2.26
N HIS A 76 6.59 2.11 3.22
CA HIS A 76 6.75 0.69 3.51
C HIS A 76 5.55 0.04 4.19
N VAL A 77 5.01 0.69 5.24
CA VAL A 77 3.87 0.18 6.01
C VAL A 77 2.87 1.30 6.22
N ALA A 78 1.58 0.99 6.06
CA ALA A 78 0.49 1.88 6.42
C ALA A 78 -0.72 1.03 6.84
N GLY A 79 -1.20 1.22 8.06
CA GLY A 79 -2.28 0.41 8.60
C GLY A 79 -3.04 1.10 9.71
N VAL A 80 -4.31 0.74 9.84
CA VAL A 80 -5.16 1.15 10.96
C VAL A 80 -5.83 -0.10 11.53
N THR A 81 -6.12 -0.08 12.83
CA THR A 81 -6.82 -1.18 13.48
C THR A 81 -8.21 -1.38 12.89
N ARG A 82 -8.73 -2.63 12.97
CA ARG A 82 -10.07 -2.97 12.47
C ARG A 82 -11.18 -2.13 13.13
N ALA A 83 -10.98 -1.71 14.38
CA ALA A 83 -11.93 -0.90 15.15
C ALA A 83 -12.23 0.46 14.49
N VAL A 84 -11.30 1.00 13.71
CA VAL A 84 -11.44 2.30 13.04
C VAL A 84 -11.44 2.20 11.51
N ALA A 85 -11.50 0.97 10.97
CA ALA A 85 -11.57 0.73 9.53
C ALA A 85 -12.80 1.42 8.91
N GLY A 86 -12.62 2.01 7.72
CA GLY A 86 -13.69 2.72 7.02
C GLY A 86 -14.02 4.12 7.56
N ARG A 87 -13.40 4.57 8.66
CA ARG A 87 -13.63 5.91 9.25
C ARG A 87 -12.77 7.03 8.63
N GLY A 88 -12.06 6.74 7.54
CA GLY A 88 -11.19 7.71 6.86
C GLY A 88 -9.78 7.88 7.44
N VAL A 89 -9.44 7.20 8.55
CA VAL A 89 -8.13 7.31 9.21
C VAL A 89 -6.96 6.96 8.28
N GLY A 90 -7.08 5.87 7.50
CA GLY A 90 -6.05 5.49 6.53
C GLY A 90 -5.80 6.54 5.46
N TYR A 91 -6.86 7.24 5.02
CA TYR A 91 -6.72 8.36 4.09
C TYR A 91 -6.00 9.53 4.76
N ALA A 92 -6.40 9.91 5.98
CA ALA A 92 -5.75 10.97 6.75
C ALA A 92 -4.25 10.68 7.00
N LEU A 93 -3.89 9.43 7.33
CA LEU A 93 -2.49 9.00 7.47
C LEU A 93 -1.68 9.19 6.19
N LYS A 94 -2.25 8.87 5.03
CA LYS A 94 -1.58 9.06 3.74
C LYS A 94 -1.50 10.53 3.33
N GLN A 95 -2.49 11.35 3.69
CA GLN A 95 -2.43 12.80 3.49
C GLN A 95 -1.34 13.43 4.36
N HIS A 96 -1.24 13.05 5.65
CA HIS A 96 -0.15 13.49 6.52
C HIS A 96 1.23 13.05 5.99
N GLN A 97 1.35 11.81 5.49
CA GLN A 97 2.59 11.36 4.85
C GLN A 97 2.93 12.19 3.61
N ARG A 98 1.93 12.55 2.80
CA ARG A 98 2.11 13.41 1.63
C ARG A 98 2.60 14.81 2.01
N GLU A 99 1.99 15.43 3.01
CA GLU A 99 2.38 16.75 3.51
C GLU A 99 3.83 16.73 4.03
N TRP A 100 4.14 15.77 4.90
CA TRP A 100 5.50 15.59 5.42
C TRP A 100 6.51 15.35 4.29
N ALA A 101 6.18 14.49 3.32
CA ALA A 101 7.08 14.17 2.21
C ALA A 101 7.40 15.42 1.37
N LEU A 102 6.39 16.22 1.05
CA LEU A 102 6.56 17.50 0.33
C LEU A 102 7.47 18.46 1.09
N GLU A 103 7.28 18.61 2.40
CA GLU A 103 8.12 19.47 3.26
C GLU A 103 9.58 19.03 3.28
N HIS A 104 9.85 17.73 3.06
CA HIS A 104 11.19 17.15 3.04
C HIS A 104 11.80 17.04 1.62
N GLY A 105 11.15 17.69 0.66
CA GLY A 105 11.61 17.82 -0.73
C GLY A 105 11.29 16.62 -1.60
N ALA A 106 10.30 15.80 -1.22
CA ALA A 106 9.91 14.65 -2.01
C ALA A 106 9.10 15.05 -3.25
N ALA A 107 9.42 14.48 -4.40
CA ALA A 107 8.63 14.64 -5.62
C ALA A 107 7.53 13.57 -5.74
N ALA A 108 7.71 12.43 -5.08
CA ALA A 108 6.81 11.30 -5.15
C ALA A 108 6.83 10.42 -3.91
N ILE A 109 5.76 9.65 -3.72
CA ILE A 109 5.69 8.53 -2.77
C ILE A 109 5.45 7.24 -3.57
N THR A 110 6.25 6.20 -3.31
CA THR A 110 6.03 4.87 -3.89
C THR A 110 5.67 3.84 -2.84
N TRP A 111 4.86 2.85 -3.21
CA TRP A 111 4.56 1.70 -2.37
C TRP A 111 4.07 0.53 -3.21
N THR A 112 4.08 -0.65 -2.63
CA THR A 112 3.49 -1.84 -3.23
C THR A 112 2.21 -2.24 -2.53
N TYR A 113 1.31 -2.93 -3.23
CA TYR A 113 0.19 -3.64 -2.60
C TYR A 113 -0.14 -4.92 -3.37
N ASP A 114 -0.87 -5.84 -2.73
CA ASP A 114 -1.36 -7.05 -3.39
C ASP A 114 -2.43 -6.71 -4.44
N PRO A 115 -2.20 -6.95 -5.75
CA PRO A 115 -3.14 -6.60 -6.81
C PRO A 115 -4.48 -7.32 -6.71
N LEU A 116 -4.57 -8.45 -5.98
CA LEU A 116 -5.84 -9.15 -5.77
C LEU A 116 -6.73 -8.52 -4.70
N VAL A 117 -6.18 -7.66 -3.84
CA VAL A 117 -6.94 -7.02 -2.75
C VAL A 117 -7.69 -5.81 -3.32
N ALA A 118 -8.89 -6.03 -3.84
CA ALA A 118 -9.72 -5.03 -4.53
C ALA A 118 -9.94 -3.73 -3.74
N ARG A 119 -10.10 -3.81 -2.41
CA ARG A 119 -10.24 -2.61 -1.56
C ARG A 119 -8.99 -1.74 -1.57
N ASN A 120 -7.80 -2.35 -1.65
CA ASN A 120 -6.53 -1.65 -1.70
C ASN A 120 -6.33 -1.04 -3.08
N ALA A 121 -6.71 -1.76 -4.14
CA ALA A 121 -6.71 -1.22 -5.50
C ALA A 121 -7.55 0.07 -5.60
N HIS A 122 -8.80 0.01 -5.11
CA HIS A 122 -9.66 1.19 -5.07
C HIS A 122 -9.07 2.33 -4.21
N PHE A 123 -8.55 2.02 -3.01
CA PHE A 123 -7.96 3.03 -2.14
C PHE A 123 -6.75 3.72 -2.81
N ASN A 124 -5.81 2.93 -3.34
CA ASN A 124 -4.58 3.43 -3.92
C ASN A 124 -4.81 4.20 -5.24
N LEU A 125 -5.63 3.67 -6.14
CA LEU A 125 -5.79 4.23 -7.49
C LEU A 125 -6.88 5.30 -7.53
N VAL A 126 -8.02 5.06 -6.89
CA VAL A 126 -9.19 5.95 -6.98
C VAL A 126 -9.20 7.01 -5.88
N LYS A 127 -8.87 6.64 -4.63
CA LYS A 127 -8.93 7.59 -3.51
C LYS A 127 -7.67 8.43 -3.38
N LEU A 128 -6.48 7.85 -3.56
CA LEU A 128 -5.22 8.59 -3.50
C LEU A 128 -4.79 9.15 -4.87
N GLY A 129 -5.19 8.50 -5.98
CA GLY A 129 -4.72 8.88 -7.32
C GLY A 129 -3.32 8.37 -7.63
N GLY A 130 -2.88 7.29 -6.97
CA GLY A 130 -1.61 6.65 -7.27
C GLY A 130 -1.65 5.93 -8.62
N GLU A 131 -0.57 6.06 -9.39
CA GLU A 131 -0.40 5.45 -10.69
C GLU A 131 0.35 4.12 -10.57
N PRO A 132 -0.19 3.00 -11.07
CA PRO A 132 0.58 1.76 -11.20
C PRO A 132 1.75 1.92 -12.16
N VAL A 133 2.94 1.54 -11.70
CA VAL A 133 4.21 1.66 -12.43
C VAL A 133 4.68 0.31 -12.92
N GLU A 134 4.59 -0.72 -12.08
CA GLU A 134 5.16 -2.03 -12.36
C GLU A 134 4.38 -3.14 -11.65
N TYR A 135 4.27 -4.30 -12.31
CA TYR A 135 3.81 -5.53 -11.70
C TYR A 135 5.02 -6.37 -11.31
N LEU A 136 5.22 -6.58 -10.02
CA LEU A 136 6.34 -7.30 -9.44
C LEU A 136 5.90 -8.72 -9.06
N THR A 137 6.48 -9.73 -9.69
CA THR A 137 6.16 -11.14 -9.42
C THR A 137 6.88 -11.63 -8.16
N ASP A 138 6.14 -12.26 -7.23
CA ASP A 138 6.63 -12.89 -6.01
C ASP A 138 7.67 -12.04 -5.23
N PHE A 139 7.38 -10.75 -5.10
CA PHE A 139 8.36 -9.72 -4.77
C PHE A 139 9.02 -9.88 -3.39
N TYR A 140 8.26 -10.37 -2.41
CA TYR A 140 8.73 -10.59 -1.04
C TYR A 140 8.98 -12.07 -0.72
N GLY A 141 8.80 -12.98 -1.69
CA GLY A 141 8.77 -14.42 -1.45
C GLY A 141 7.65 -14.84 -0.47
N PRO A 142 7.84 -15.91 0.31
CA PRO A 142 6.84 -16.38 1.28
C PRO A 142 6.54 -15.35 2.37
N MET A 143 5.27 -14.97 2.52
CA MET A 143 4.77 -14.07 3.55
C MET A 143 3.69 -14.77 4.39
N HIS A 144 4.08 -15.39 5.49
CA HIS A 144 3.16 -16.11 6.37
C HIS A 144 2.37 -15.14 7.28
N ASP A 145 1.51 -14.34 6.68
CA ASP A 145 0.60 -13.43 7.37
C ASP A 145 -0.87 -13.67 7.00
N VAL A 146 -1.79 -13.15 7.81
CA VAL A 146 -3.23 -13.42 7.69
C VAL A 146 -3.82 -12.87 6.38
N ILE A 147 -3.19 -11.86 5.81
CA ILE A 147 -3.68 -11.18 4.60
C ILE A 147 -3.23 -11.92 3.35
N ASN A 148 -1.96 -12.32 3.28
CA ASN A 148 -1.34 -12.92 2.10
C ASN A 148 -1.53 -14.43 2.01
N GLY A 149 -1.68 -15.14 3.13
CA GLY A 149 -1.75 -16.60 3.16
C GLY A 149 -0.50 -17.24 2.54
N ASP A 150 -0.68 -18.35 1.81
CA ASP A 150 0.43 -19.07 1.15
C ASP A 150 0.61 -18.69 -0.34
N ASP A 151 -0.03 -17.61 -0.80
CA ASP A 151 0.09 -17.17 -2.19
C ASP A 151 1.46 -16.53 -2.47
N PRO A 152 2.00 -16.66 -3.70
CA PRO A 152 3.10 -15.82 -4.15
C PRO A 152 2.83 -14.34 -3.91
N SER A 153 3.84 -13.62 -3.45
CA SER A 153 3.72 -12.23 -3.00
C SER A 153 3.79 -11.23 -4.15
N ASP A 154 3.02 -11.43 -5.23
CA ASP A 154 3.02 -10.44 -6.30
C ASP A 154 2.51 -9.10 -5.78
N ARG A 155 3.08 -8.03 -6.32
CA ARG A 155 2.87 -6.66 -5.90
C ARG A 155 2.67 -5.76 -7.11
N LEU A 156 1.69 -4.87 -7.00
CA LEU A 156 1.61 -3.73 -7.91
C LEU A 156 2.34 -2.55 -7.26
N LEU A 157 3.45 -2.14 -7.87
CA LEU A 157 4.16 -0.92 -7.50
C LEU A 157 3.35 0.28 -7.98
N VAL A 158 3.08 1.20 -7.08
CA VAL A 158 2.34 2.44 -7.32
C VAL A 158 3.23 3.62 -7.00
N ARG A 159 3.15 4.65 -7.83
CA ARG A 159 3.76 5.97 -7.62
C ARG A 159 2.67 7.02 -7.47
N TRP A 160 2.77 7.83 -6.42
CA TRP A 160 1.95 9.01 -6.21
C TRP A 160 2.80 10.24 -6.47
N ASP A 161 2.55 10.90 -7.59
CA ASP A 161 3.21 12.15 -7.96
C ASP A 161 2.73 13.29 -7.04
N LEU A 162 3.66 13.96 -6.37
CA LEU A 162 3.35 15.07 -5.48
C LEU A 162 3.52 16.44 -6.15
N THR A 163 4.17 16.49 -7.31
CA THR A 163 4.47 17.71 -8.07
C THR A 163 3.31 18.19 -8.94
N GLY A 164 2.31 17.33 -9.17
CA GLY A 164 1.19 17.60 -10.05
C GLY A 164 1.53 17.39 -11.53
N GLN A 165 2.65 16.71 -11.84
CA GLN A 165 3.10 16.42 -13.21
C GLN A 165 2.70 15.02 -13.68
N ALA A 166 1.64 14.46 -13.08
CA ALA A 166 1.06 13.17 -13.45
C ALA A 166 0.83 13.08 -14.98
N LYS A 167 1.27 11.97 -15.59
CA LYS A 167 1.13 11.79 -17.04
C LYS A 167 -0.33 11.49 -17.36
N ALA A 168 -0.91 12.28 -18.25
CA ALA A 168 -2.25 12.03 -18.77
C ALA A 168 -2.40 10.55 -19.20
N PRO A 169 -3.53 9.90 -18.87
CA PRO A 169 -3.76 8.52 -19.26
C PRO A 169 -3.76 8.42 -20.79
N PRO A 170 -3.26 7.30 -21.36
CA PRO A 170 -3.33 7.10 -22.80
C PRO A 170 -4.79 7.08 -23.27
N VAL A 171 -5.00 7.53 -24.51
CA VAL A 171 -6.28 7.46 -25.19
C VAL A 171 -6.35 6.13 -25.92
N GLY A 172 -7.37 5.33 -25.65
CA GLY A 172 -7.53 4.00 -26.23
C GLY A 172 -8.78 3.30 -25.68
N GLU A 173 -9.05 2.10 -26.19
CA GLU A 173 -10.14 1.25 -25.70
C GLU A 173 -9.82 0.71 -24.30
N ASP A 174 -10.84 0.66 -23.45
CA ASP A 174 -10.74 0.12 -22.10
C ASP A 174 -10.71 -1.42 -22.15
N VAL A 175 -9.63 -2.00 -21.64
CA VAL A 175 -9.54 -3.43 -21.36
C VAL A 175 -9.68 -3.66 -19.86
N VAL A 176 -10.59 -4.55 -19.46
CA VAL A 176 -10.86 -4.82 -18.05
C VAL A 176 -10.19 -6.11 -17.62
N VAL A 177 -9.45 -6.06 -16.50
CA VAL A 177 -8.91 -7.23 -15.82
C VAL A 177 -9.64 -7.43 -14.50
N ALA A 178 -10.41 -8.51 -14.43
CA ALA A 178 -11.14 -8.87 -13.22
C ALA A 178 -10.20 -9.31 -12.09
N VAL A 179 -10.65 -9.07 -10.86
CA VAL A 179 -10.05 -9.58 -9.63
C VAL A 179 -11.16 -10.20 -8.77
N PRO A 180 -10.85 -11.14 -7.87
CA PRO A 180 -11.86 -11.66 -6.96
C PRO A 180 -12.43 -10.54 -6.07
N ALA A 181 -13.72 -10.60 -5.77
CA ALA A 181 -14.40 -9.61 -4.92
C ALA A 181 -13.80 -9.54 -3.50
N ASP A 182 -13.37 -10.70 -2.97
CA ASP A 182 -12.73 -10.84 -1.67
C ASP A 182 -11.68 -11.97 -1.72
N ILE A 183 -10.43 -11.61 -2.05
CA ILE A 183 -9.32 -12.56 -2.09
C ILE A 183 -9.01 -13.13 -0.69
N GLU A 184 -9.17 -12.34 0.37
CA GLU A 184 -8.82 -12.75 1.73
C GLU A 184 -9.74 -13.86 2.20
N ALA A 185 -11.06 -13.71 2.01
CA ALA A 185 -12.00 -14.79 2.28
C ALA A 185 -11.78 -16.00 1.35
N LEU A 186 -11.36 -15.76 0.11
CA LEU A 186 -11.08 -16.83 -0.86
C LEU A 186 -9.89 -17.69 -0.43
N ARG A 187 -8.82 -17.07 0.09
CA ARG A 187 -7.63 -17.76 0.61
C ARG A 187 -7.97 -18.75 1.71
N THR A 188 -8.94 -18.44 2.58
CA THR A 188 -9.38 -19.36 3.63
C THR A 188 -10.30 -20.46 3.10
N ARG A 189 -11.29 -20.10 2.27
CA ARG A 189 -12.36 -21.04 1.87
C ARG A 189 -11.97 -21.98 0.72
N ASP A 190 -11.12 -21.51 -0.20
CA ASP A 190 -10.65 -22.25 -1.38
C ASP A 190 -9.27 -21.73 -1.80
N PRO A 191 -8.19 -22.19 -1.12
CA PRO A 191 -6.82 -21.79 -1.43
C PRO A 191 -6.41 -22.10 -2.87
N ALA A 192 -6.94 -23.19 -3.45
CA ALA A 192 -6.63 -23.57 -4.82
C ALA A 192 -7.21 -22.57 -5.82
N ALA A 193 -8.41 -22.05 -5.58
CA ALA A 193 -8.98 -20.96 -6.37
C ALA A 193 -8.22 -19.64 -6.19
N ALA A 194 -7.83 -19.27 -4.96
CA ALA A 194 -7.01 -18.09 -4.71
C ALA A 194 -5.71 -18.14 -5.52
N ARG A 195 -5.03 -19.29 -5.52
CA ARG A 195 -3.81 -19.50 -6.31
C ARG A 195 -4.04 -19.42 -7.82
N ARG A 196 -5.17 -19.91 -8.33
CA ARG A 196 -5.52 -19.75 -9.77
C ARG A 196 -5.70 -18.28 -10.11
N TRP A 197 -6.43 -17.51 -9.30
CA TRP A 197 -6.57 -16.06 -9.48
C TRP A 197 -5.22 -15.34 -9.49
N ARG A 198 -4.32 -15.69 -8.57
CA ARG A 198 -2.96 -15.13 -8.53
C ARG A 198 -2.23 -15.31 -9.86
N LEU A 199 -2.22 -16.53 -10.38
CA LEU A 199 -1.51 -16.84 -11.61
C LEU A 199 -2.18 -16.20 -12.83
N GLU A 200 -3.52 -16.22 -12.90
CA GLU A 200 -4.25 -15.59 -14.00
C GLU A 200 -4.04 -14.07 -14.03
N VAL A 201 -4.21 -13.38 -12.90
CA VAL A 201 -4.01 -11.93 -12.81
C VAL A 201 -2.56 -11.54 -13.13
N ARG A 202 -1.57 -12.35 -12.71
CA ARG A 202 -0.17 -12.13 -13.10
C ARG A 202 -0.02 -12.06 -14.62
N GLU A 203 -0.61 -13.01 -15.34
CA GLU A 203 -0.54 -13.04 -16.80
C GLU A 203 -1.33 -11.89 -17.43
N VAL A 204 -2.59 -11.69 -17.03
CA VAL A 204 -3.49 -10.74 -17.72
C VAL A 204 -3.37 -9.28 -17.27
N LEU A 205 -2.74 -9.01 -16.12
CA LEU A 205 -2.38 -7.65 -15.68
C LEU A 205 -0.91 -7.37 -15.92
N GLY A 206 -0.03 -8.25 -15.41
CA GLY A 206 1.41 -8.07 -15.46
C GLY A 206 1.97 -8.14 -16.88
N GLY A 207 1.52 -9.10 -17.70
CA GLY A 207 1.94 -9.25 -19.09
C GLY A 207 1.66 -8.01 -19.94
N PRO A 208 0.42 -7.50 -19.97
CA PRO A 208 0.10 -6.23 -20.64
C PRO A 208 0.89 -5.03 -20.12
N MET A 209 1.05 -4.88 -18.80
CA MET A 209 1.83 -3.79 -18.23
C MET A 209 3.29 -3.81 -18.67
N ALA A 210 3.93 -4.99 -18.65
CA ALA A 210 5.28 -5.19 -19.16
C ALA A 210 5.40 -4.91 -20.68
N SER A 211 4.29 -5.05 -21.41
CA SER A 211 4.20 -4.77 -22.85
C SER A 211 3.76 -3.33 -23.17
N GLY A 212 3.70 -2.44 -22.17
CA GLY A 212 3.42 -1.01 -22.33
C GLY A 212 1.98 -0.58 -22.06
N ALA A 213 1.06 -1.48 -21.72
CA ALA A 213 -0.28 -1.08 -21.28
C ALA A 213 -0.20 -0.33 -19.94
N ARG A 214 -1.02 0.71 -19.77
CA ARG A 214 -1.15 1.44 -18.50
C ARG A 214 -2.46 1.11 -17.82
N VAL A 215 -2.40 0.85 -16.52
CA VAL A 215 -3.60 0.83 -15.67
C VAL A 215 -4.05 2.28 -15.47
N VAL A 216 -5.25 2.61 -15.94
CA VAL A 216 -5.82 3.97 -15.91
C VAL A 216 -6.91 4.13 -14.86
N GLY A 217 -7.28 3.05 -14.17
CA GLY A 217 -8.27 3.10 -13.11
C GLY A 217 -8.60 1.74 -12.52
N PHE A 218 -9.51 1.75 -11.56
CA PHE A 218 -10.06 0.56 -10.94
C PHE A 218 -11.56 0.73 -10.71
N ASP A 219 -12.35 -0.20 -11.25
CA ASP A 219 -13.79 -0.28 -11.06
C ASP A 219 -14.09 -1.38 -10.02
N ARG A 220 -14.85 -1.04 -8.98
CA ARG A 220 -15.12 -1.99 -7.87
C ARG A 220 -15.87 -3.25 -8.29
N ALA A 221 -16.68 -3.19 -9.35
CA ALA A 221 -17.45 -4.32 -9.83
C ALA A 221 -16.70 -5.11 -10.91
N ARG A 222 -15.82 -4.44 -11.67
CA ARG A 222 -15.21 -5.00 -12.88
C ARG A 222 -13.71 -5.31 -12.75
N GLY A 223 -12.96 -4.56 -11.95
CA GLY A 223 -11.52 -4.73 -11.74
C GLY A 223 -10.66 -3.60 -12.32
N TYR A 224 -9.42 -3.91 -12.69
CA TYR A 224 -8.49 -2.93 -13.28
C TYR A 224 -8.91 -2.55 -14.69
N VAL A 225 -8.72 -1.28 -15.04
CA VAL A 225 -8.93 -0.77 -16.40
C VAL A 225 -7.58 -0.45 -17.01
N LEU A 226 -7.25 -1.07 -18.13
CA LEU A 226 -6.02 -0.88 -18.89
C LEU A 226 -6.31 -0.18 -20.22
N ARG A 227 -5.31 0.57 -20.69
CA ARG A 227 -5.26 1.14 -22.04
C ARG A 227 -3.85 1.04 -22.60
N TRP A 228 -3.73 0.81 -23.89
CA TRP A 228 -2.45 0.90 -24.59
C TRP A 228 -2.16 2.35 -24.99
N PRO A 229 -0.91 2.82 -24.86
CA PRO A 229 -0.47 4.02 -25.54
C PRO A 229 -0.59 3.81 -27.06
N ALA A 230 -1.03 4.87 -27.75
CA ALA A 230 -1.12 4.91 -29.21
C ALA A 230 0.26 4.81 -29.89
#